data_AF-A0A534PKF1-F1
#
_entry.id   AF-A0A534PKF1-F1
#
_cell.length_a   1.000
_cell.length_b   1.000
_cell.length_c   1.000
_cell.angle_alpha   90.00
_cell.angle_beta   90.00
_cell.angle_gamma   90.00
#
_symmetry.space_group_name_H-M   'P 1'
#
loop_
_entity.id
_entity.type
_entity.pdbx_description
1 polymer ?
#
loop_
_entity_poly.entity_id
_entity_poly.type
_entity_poly.pdbx_seq_one_letter_code
_entity_poly.pdbx_strand_id
1 'polypeptide(L)'
;MPTVSRTVATPWAMLALLAACADHGEGAAVAQSSNLGADLVRVPGDADVMAVNESGIARTVTPGGAIDTHGLFFRSMGANGRACVSCHVASQGWTVTPAGLRDRFERTDGLDPVFRPNDGSISPVADVSTVETRRSAYDLLLRKGLIRVGIGIPDGAEFELAAVDDPYGYASAGELSLFRRPLPAANLRFLSGVMWDGRETLAGMSIRQDLAHQANGATQGHAQKPDPIDDEQREEIVAFETGLFFAQAHDFSAGLLDREGARGGPVPLSTTPFYLGINDTLGADPTGKPFDPEAMTIFAAWAGLNGNRLDEARGAVARGEDLFNHKPIEIADVRGLNDALGAPVIHGTCTTCHNAP
;
A
#
# COMPACT_ATOMS: atom_id res chain seq x y z
N MET A 1 16.94 -13.77 48.41
CA MET A 1 16.48 -15.13 48.82
C MET A 1 15.08 -14.97 49.40
N PRO A 2 14.06 -15.80 49.10
CA PRO A 2 13.95 -17.02 48.25
C PRO A 2 13.21 -16.75 46.90
N THR A 3 13.62 -17.26 45.73
CA THR A 3 13.37 -18.57 45.03
C THR A 3 11.97 -18.82 44.44
N VAL A 4 11.85 -18.47 43.14
CA VAL A 4 11.45 -19.26 41.94
C VAL A 4 10.49 -20.46 42.09
N SER A 5 9.44 -20.50 41.25
CA SER A 5 9.14 -21.66 40.40
C SER A 5 8.41 -21.24 39.11
N ARG A 6 8.97 -21.66 37.97
CA ARG A 6 8.40 -21.60 36.60
C ARG A 6 7.73 -22.94 36.31
N THR A 7 6.64 -22.94 35.55
CA THR A 7 6.30 -24.07 34.66
C THR A 7 5.57 -23.60 33.41
N VAL A 8 6.06 -24.09 32.28
CA VAL A 8 5.60 -23.96 30.90
C VAL A 8 4.79 -25.22 30.55
N ALA A 9 3.71 -25.12 29.76
CA ALA A 9 3.32 -26.13 28.77
C ALA A 9 2.10 -25.68 27.92
N THR A 10 2.30 -25.63 26.61
CA THR A 10 1.31 -25.89 25.52
C THR A 10 1.72 -27.24 24.88
N PRO A 11 0.99 -27.84 23.91
CA PRO A 11 -0.36 -27.60 23.35
C PRO A 11 -1.23 -28.88 23.49
N TRP A 12 -2.25 -29.11 22.64
CA TRP A 12 -2.60 -30.39 21.96
C TRP A 12 -3.91 -30.19 21.18
N ALA A 13 -3.88 -30.53 19.90
CA ALA A 13 -5.01 -30.58 18.98
C ALA A 13 -5.73 -31.93 19.07
N MET A 14 -7.03 -32.00 18.78
CA MET A 14 -7.69 -33.23 18.36
C MET A 14 -8.82 -32.98 17.36
N LEU A 15 -8.74 -33.75 16.28
CA LEU A 15 -9.64 -33.89 15.14
C LEU A 15 -10.69 -34.97 15.46
N ALA A 16 -11.95 -34.81 15.05
CA ALA A 16 -12.88 -35.93 14.89
C ALA A 16 -13.90 -35.65 13.78
N LEU A 17 -13.89 -36.50 12.74
CA LEU A 17 -14.92 -36.66 11.72
C LEU A 17 -16.12 -37.42 12.31
N LEU A 18 -17.33 -37.17 11.78
CA LEU A 18 -18.35 -38.21 11.50
C LEU A 18 -19.32 -37.73 10.40
N ALA A 19 -19.78 -38.71 9.61
CA ALA A 19 -20.39 -38.60 8.29
C ALA A 19 -21.93 -38.50 8.27
N ALA A 20 -22.49 -38.09 7.13
CA ALA A 20 -23.82 -38.54 6.67
C ALA A 20 -23.96 -38.41 5.13
N CYS A 21 -24.40 -39.50 4.51
CA CYS A 21 -24.72 -39.66 3.08
C CYS A 21 -26.21 -39.36 2.82
N ALA A 22 -26.56 -38.92 1.60
CA ALA A 22 -27.77 -39.32 0.86
C ALA A 22 -27.81 -38.66 -0.54
N ASP A 23 -28.61 -39.24 -1.43
CA ASP A 23 -28.33 -39.47 -2.85
C ASP A 23 -29.36 -38.82 -3.82
N HIS A 24 -28.95 -38.76 -5.08
CA HIS A 24 -29.71 -38.77 -6.36
C HIS A 24 -30.69 -37.66 -6.81
N GLY A 25 -30.50 -37.24 -8.07
CA GLY A 25 -31.52 -36.64 -8.94
C GLY A 25 -30.97 -36.22 -10.31
N GLU A 26 -31.18 -37.05 -11.34
CA GLU A 26 -30.78 -36.87 -12.74
C GLU A 26 -31.57 -35.79 -13.50
N GLY A 27 -30.94 -35.17 -14.51
CA GLY A 27 -31.62 -34.32 -15.50
C GLY A 27 -30.74 -33.82 -16.66
N ALA A 28 -30.91 -34.46 -17.82
CA ALA A 28 -30.77 -34.00 -19.22
C ALA A 28 -29.51 -33.25 -19.72
N ALA A 29 -29.01 -33.71 -20.87
CA ALA A 29 -27.83 -33.19 -21.58
C ALA A 29 -28.14 -32.11 -22.65
N VAL A 30 -27.04 -31.46 -23.09
CA VAL A 30 -26.79 -30.57 -24.25
C VAL A 30 -26.85 -29.06 -23.89
N ALA A 31 -25.82 -28.22 -24.08
CA ALA A 31 -24.71 -28.20 -25.03
C ALA A 31 -23.37 -27.75 -24.39
N GLN A 32 -22.26 -28.21 -24.98
CA GLN A 32 -20.89 -27.92 -24.61
C GLN A 32 -20.52 -26.43 -24.79
N SER A 33 -19.95 -25.82 -23.76
CA SER A 33 -18.89 -24.82 -23.91
C SER A 33 -17.66 -25.29 -23.12
N SER A 34 -16.50 -25.12 -23.71
CA SER A 34 -15.22 -25.72 -23.35
C SER A 34 -14.76 -25.41 -21.93
N ASN A 35 -14.54 -26.48 -21.16
CA ASN A 35 -13.83 -26.51 -19.89
C ASN A 35 -12.40 -25.95 -20.01
N LEU A 36 -12.13 -24.83 -19.35
CA LEU A 36 -10.83 -24.52 -18.76
C LEU A 36 -11.07 -24.29 -17.26
N GLY A 37 -11.17 -25.39 -16.53
CA GLY A 37 -11.29 -25.42 -15.08
C GLY A 37 -10.57 -26.64 -14.53
N ALA A 38 -9.32 -26.42 -14.11
CA ALA A 38 -8.50 -27.18 -13.14
C ALA A 38 -7.09 -26.55 -13.26
N ASP A 39 -6.50 -25.84 -12.30
CA ASP A 39 -6.56 -25.96 -10.85
C ASP A 39 -6.65 -24.58 -10.18
N LEU A 40 -7.75 -24.32 -9.48
CA LEU A 40 -7.79 -23.31 -8.42
C LEU A 40 -7.85 -24.06 -7.10
N VAL A 41 -6.72 -24.11 -6.39
CA VAL A 41 -6.69 -24.56 -5.00
C VAL A 41 -7.44 -23.53 -4.17
N ARG A 42 -8.71 -23.82 -3.88
CA ARG A 42 -9.55 -23.03 -2.98
C ARG A 42 -9.19 -23.44 -1.55
N VAL A 43 -8.38 -22.62 -0.87
CA VAL A 43 -8.16 -22.77 0.57
C VAL A 43 -9.38 -22.21 1.30
N PRO A 44 -10.07 -22.97 2.17
CA PRO A 44 -11.10 -22.42 3.05
C PRO A 44 -10.43 -21.51 4.09
N GLY A 45 -10.59 -20.20 3.94
CA GLY A 45 -10.05 -19.18 4.84
C GLY A 45 -9.89 -17.83 4.14
N ASP A 46 -10.95 -17.03 4.19
CA ASP A 46 -11.05 -15.59 3.93
C ASP A 46 -10.43 -15.02 2.63
N ALA A 47 -11.32 -14.69 1.70
CA ALA A 47 -11.14 -13.70 0.63
C ALA A 47 -10.74 -12.28 1.11
N ASP A 48 -10.49 -12.11 2.41
CA ASP A 48 -10.24 -10.86 3.10
C ASP A 48 -8.92 -10.92 3.86
N VAL A 49 -7.86 -10.36 3.28
CA VAL A 49 -6.66 -10.09 4.07
C VAL A 49 -6.95 -8.89 4.97
N MET A 50 -7.01 -9.17 6.27
CA MET A 50 -7.19 -8.17 7.31
C MET A 50 -5.84 -7.53 7.66
N ALA A 51 -5.82 -6.20 7.70
CA ALA A 51 -4.72 -5.42 8.26
C ALA A 51 -5.23 -4.69 9.50
N VAL A 52 -4.96 -5.26 10.67
CA VAL A 52 -5.32 -4.66 11.96
C VAL A 52 -4.44 -3.44 12.21
N ASN A 53 -5.05 -2.35 12.65
CA ASN A 53 -4.37 -1.12 13.02
C ASN A 53 -4.93 -0.56 14.34
N GLU A 54 -4.36 0.54 14.81
CA GLU A 54 -4.69 1.12 16.13
C GLU A 54 -6.17 1.53 16.25
N SER A 55 -6.82 1.86 15.14
CA SER A 55 -8.22 2.29 15.11
C SER A 55 -9.20 1.18 14.73
N GLY A 56 -8.74 0.06 14.17
CA GLY A 56 -9.64 -1.00 13.74
C GLY A 56 -9.01 -1.98 12.75
N ILE A 57 -9.76 -2.26 11.68
CA ILE A 57 -9.39 -3.27 10.68
C ILE A 57 -9.56 -2.67 9.28
N ALA A 58 -8.47 -2.65 8.52
CA ALA A 58 -8.50 -2.43 7.09
C ALA A 58 -8.53 -3.77 6.34
N ARG A 59 -9.08 -3.74 5.13
CA ARG A 59 -9.29 -4.93 4.29
C ARG A 59 -8.84 -4.67 2.88
N THR A 60 -8.38 -5.73 2.22
CA THR A 60 -8.17 -5.72 0.78
C THR A 60 -9.23 -6.52 0.06
N VAL A 61 -9.79 -5.97 -1.00
CA VAL A 61 -10.60 -6.70 -1.97
C VAL A 61 -9.98 -6.59 -3.35
N THR A 62 -10.29 -7.55 -4.20
CA THR A 62 -9.90 -7.60 -5.61
C THR A 62 -11.09 -8.12 -6.43
N PRO A 63 -11.26 -7.72 -7.71
CA PRO A 63 -12.39 -8.15 -8.53
C PRO A 63 -12.58 -9.67 -8.60
N GLY A 64 -11.50 -10.46 -8.52
CA GLY A 64 -11.55 -11.92 -8.53
C GLY A 64 -12.04 -12.56 -7.22
N GLY A 65 -12.25 -11.77 -6.16
CA GLY A 65 -12.69 -12.25 -4.85
C GLY A 65 -11.64 -13.08 -4.08
N ALA A 66 -10.41 -13.20 -4.60
CA ALA A 66 -9.28 -13.80 -3.91
C ALA A 66 -7.97 -13.24 -4.46
N ILE A 67 -6.97 -13.11 -3.60
CA ILE A 67 -5.61 -12.73 -3.99
C ILE A 67 -4.89 -13.99 -4.48
N ASP A 68 -4.49 -14.02 -5.74
CA ASP A 68 -3.66 -15.11 -6.25
C ASP A 68 -2.20 -14.93 -5.79
N THR A 69 -1.79 -15.78 -4.85
CA THR A 69 -0.42 -15.76 -4.31
C THR A 69 0.58 -16.56 -5.14
N HIS A 70 0.17 -17.10 -6.30
CA HIS A 70 1.08 -17.81 -7.19
C HIS A 70 1.68 -16.91 -8.27
N GLY A 71 1.21 -15.68 -8.45
CA GLY A 71 1.72 -14.74 -9.46
C GLY A 71 3.13 -14.21 -9.17
N LEU A 72 3.70 -13.49 -10.14
CA LEU A 72 5.05 -12.92 -10.11
C LEU A 72 5.29 -11.97 -8.93
N PHE A 73 4.25 -11.28 -8.44
CA PHE A 73 4.33 -10.43 -7.26
C PHE A 73 4.84 -11.18 -6.01
N PHE A 74 4.58 -12.49 -5.94
CA PHE A 74 4.94 -13.36 -4.83
C PHE A 74 6.20 -14.20 -5.08
N ARG A 75 6.80 -14.09 -6.27
CA ARG A 75 7.97 -14.88 -6.68
C ARG A 75 9.23 -14.02 -6.69
N SER A 76 10.34 -14.58 -6.23
CA SER A 76 11.64 -13.94 -6.38
C SER A 76 12.07 -14.01 -7.84
N MET A 77 12.26 -12.86 -8.48
CA MET A 77 12.69 -12.76 -9.88
C MET A 77 14.17 -12.39 -10.05
N GLY A 78 14.81 -11.94 -8.97
CA GLY A 78 16.20 -11.52 -8.95
C GLY A 78 17.12 -12.43 -8.13
N ALA A 79 18.37 -12.02 -7.97
CA ALA A 79 19.44 -12.86 -7.42
C ALA A 79 19.44 -12.94 -5.89
N ASN A 80 18.72 -12.06 -5.18
CA ASN A 80 18.83 -11.92 -3.73
C ASN A 80 17.68 -12.56 -2.93
N GLY A 81 16.77 -13.28 -3.61
CA GLY A 81 15.63 -13.97 -3.01
C GLY A 81 14.43 -13.07 -2.69
N ARG A 82 14.49 -11.76 -2.98
CA ARG A 82 13.40 -10.83 -2.71
C ARG A 82 12.32 -10.92 -3.79
N ALA A 83 11.07 -10.92 -3.35
CA ALA A 83 9.87 -10.75 -4.17
C ALA A 83 9.18 -9.41 -3.81
N CYS A 84 8.25 -8.92 -4.63
CA CYS A 84 7.50 -7.70 -4.30
C CYS A 84 6.81 -7.82 -2.93
N VAL A 85 6.18 -8.97 -2.66
CA VAL A 85 5.53 -9.27 -1.37
C VAL A 85 6.48 -9.22 -0.16
N SER A 86 7.80 -9.31 -0.35
CA SER A 86 8.76 -9.17 0.75
C SER A 86 8.71 -7.77 1.39
N CYS A 87 8.30 -6.74 0.63
CA CYS A 87 8.13 -5.36 1.10
C CYS A 87 6.66 -4.88 1.06
N HIS A 88 5.79 -5.56 0.31
CA HIS A 88 4.39 -5.18 0.13
C HIS A 88 3.48 -6.21 0.80
N VAL A 89 3.49 -6.25 2.13
CA VAL A 89 2.78 -7.28 2.90
C VAL A 89 1.32 -6.89 3.07
N ALA A 90 0.40 -7.71 2.54
CA ALA A 90 -1.03 -7.43 2.54
C ALA A 90 -1.62 -7.17 3.95
N SER A 91 -1.26 -7.99 4.95
CA SER A 91 -1.70 -7.79 6.35
C SER A 91 -1.11 -6.56 7.05
N GLN A 92 -0.21 -5.85 6.37
CA GLN A 92 0.42 -4.62 6.82
C GLN A 92 0.05 -3.44 5.92
N GLY A 93 -1.02 -3.58 5.12
CA GLY A 93 -1.49 -2.56 4.19
C GLY A 93 -0.64 -2.42 2.93
N TRP A 94 -0.17 -3.56 2.40
CA TRP A 94 0.66 -3.62 1.18
C TRP A 94 1.98 -2.84 1.28
N THR A 95 2.49 -2.73 2.50
CA THR A 95 3.78 -2.13 2.85
C THR A 95 4.45 -2.98 3.94
N VAL A 96 5.42 -2.42 4.65
CA VAL A 96 6.02 -2.98 5.86
C VAL A 96 5.72 -2.11 7.07
N THR A 97 5.62 -2.75 8.24
CA THR A 97 5.52 -2.11 9.54
C THR A 97 6.75 -2.45 10.38
N PRO A 98 7.20 -1.56 11.28
CA PRO A 98 8.27 -1.88 12.21
C PRO A 98 8.01 -3.15 13.04
N ALA A 99 6.75 -3.37 13.46
CA ALA A 99 6.39 -4.57 14.22
C ALA A 99 6.55 -5.85 13.39
N GLY A 100 6.05 -5.88 12.16
CA GLY A 100 6.18 -7.03 11.27
C GLY A 100 7.63 -7.31 10.85
N LEU A 101 8.45 -6.26 10.68
CA LEU A 101 9.87 -6.40 10.39
C LEU A 101 10.64 -6.98 11.58
N ARG A 102 10.37 -6.52 12.80
CA ARG A 102 11.00 -7.11 14.00
C ARG A 102 10.65 -8.59 14.15
N ASP A 103 9.38 -8.97 13.96
CA ASP A 103 8.99 -10.39 14.00
C ASP A 103 9.77 -11.24 12.99
N ARG A 104 9.84 -10.79 11.72
CA ARG A 104 10.62 -11.46 10.67
C ARG A 104 12.10 -11.54 11.02
N PHE A 105 12.66 -10.49 11.60
CA PHE A 105 14.06 -10.46 12.01
C PHE A 105 14.34 -11.53 13.06
N GLU A 106 13.57 -11.55 14.16
CA GLU A 106 13.77 -12.52 15.25
C GLU A 106 13.56 -13.97 14.77
N ARG A 107 12.62 -14.20 13.85
CA ARG A 107 12.35 -15.55 13.32
C ARG A 107 13.39 -16.07 12.35
N THR A 108 14.18 -15.19 11.74
CA THR A 108 15.10 -15.55 10.66
C THR A 108 16.53 -15.14 10.94
N ASP A 109 16.82 -14.66 12.16
CA ASP A 109 18.12 -14.07 12.51
C ASP A 109 18.56 -12.97 11.52
N GLY A 110 17.60 -12.21 10.99
CA GLY A 110 17.81 -11.18 9.97
C GLY A 110 18.17 -11.72 8.58
N LEU A 111 17.83 -12.97 8.25
CA LEU A 111 18.13 -13.58 6.94
C LEU A 111 16.98 -13.51 5.93
N ASP A 112 15.76 -13.14 6.37
CA ASP A 112 14.62 -12.93 5.47
C ASP A 112 15.00 -12.03 4.28
N PRO A 113 14.51 -12.29 3.04
CA PRO A 113 14.81 -11.49 1.85
C PRO A 113 14.56 -9.99 1.90
N VAL A 114 13.77 -9.48 2.85
CA VAL A 114 13.66 -8.02 3.06
C VAL A 114 14.94 -7.42 3.64
N PHE A 115 15.74 -8.20 4.36
CA PHE A 115 16.99 -7.79 4.97
C PHE A 115 18.16 -7.99 4.00
N ARG A 116 18.48 -6.95 3.23
CA ARG A 116 19.59 -6.98 2.26
C ARG A 116 20.43 -5.71 2.34
N PRO A 117 21.76 -5.79 2.17
CA PRO A 117 22.61 -4.60 2.22
C PRO A 117 22.33 -3.58 1.12
N ASN A 118 21.95 -3.99 -0.09
CA ASN A 118 21.76 -3.06 -1.21
C ASN A 118 20.83 -1.88 -0.86
N ASP A 119 19.75 -2.13 -0.11
CA ASP A 119 18.75 -1.12 0.23
C ASP A 119 18.08 -1.30 1.61
N GLY A 120 18.16 -2.46 2.25
CA GLY A 120 17.50 -2.73 3.54
C GLY A 120 18.30 -2.25 4.74
N SER A 121 19.57 -1.90 4.54
CA SER A 121 20.48 -1.43 5.58
C SER A 121 20.72 0.08 5.55
N ILE A 122 21.25 0.59 6.65
CA ILE A 122 21.73 1.96 6.84
C ILE A 122 22.85 2.35 5.84
N SER A 123 23.58 1.36 5.31
CA SER A 123 24.64 1.53 4.32
C SER A 123 24.79 0.24 3.51
N PRO A 124 25.09 0.29 2.20
CA PRO A 124 25.26 -0.91 1.39
C PRO A 124 26.52 -1.70 1.68
N VAL A 125 27.43 -1.16 2.50
CA VAL A 125 28.62 -1.85 3.01
C VAL A 125 28.52 -2.18 4.49
N ALA A 126 27.32 -2.07 5.09
CA ALA A 126 27.10 -2.43 6.49
C ALA A 126 27.39 -3.92 6.73
N ASP A 127 28.02 -4.22 7.87
CA ASP A 127 28.33 -5.60 8.26
C ASP A 127 27.07 -6.38 8.62
N VAL A 128 26.89 -7.52 7.97
CA VAL A 128 25.75 -8.44 8.15
C VAL A 128 26.21 -9.88 8.47
N SER A 129 27.45 -10.03 8.92
CA SER A 129 28.10 -11.31 9.20
C SER A 129 27.51 -12.07 10.39
N THR A 130 26.98 -11.36 11.38
CA THR A 130 26.39 -11.91 12.63
C THR A 130 24.99 -11.37 12.85
N VAL A 131 24.24 -11.98 13.78
CA VAL A 131 22.89 -11.50 14.13
C VAL A 131 22.95 -10.10 14.73
N GLU A 132 23.94 -9.84 15.58
CA GLU A 132 24.16 -8.56 16.23
C GLU A 132 24.52 -7.47 15.21
N THR A 133 25.38 -7.79 14.24
CA THR A 133 25.77 -6.83 13.19
C THR A 133 24.64 -6.60 12.20
N ARG A 134 23.85 -7.62 11.82
CA ARG A 134 22.59 -7.44 11.06
C ARG A 134 21.59 -6.54 11.76
N ARG A 135 21.40 -6.70 13.08
CA ARG A 135 20.47 -5.87 13.84
C ARG A 135 20.84 -4.39 13.76
N SER A 136 22.14 -4.10 13.82
CA SER A 136 22.68 -2.75 13.66
C SER A 136 22.57 -2.26 12.22
N ALA A 137 22.93 -3.10 11.24
CA ALA A 137 22.85 -2.79 9.82
C ALA A 137 21.43 -2.44 9.38
N TYR A 138 20.41 -3.12 9.91
CA TYR A 138 19.01 -2.93 9.55
C TYR A 138 18.24 -2.02 10.54
N ASP A 139 18.91 -1.20 11.35
CA ASP A 139 18.27 -0.41 12.43
C ASP A 139 17.10 0.46 11.94
N LEU A 140 17.28 1.23 10.86
CA LEU A 140 16.22 2.09 10.32
C LEU A 140 15.05 1.28 9.73
N LEU A 141 15.33 0.11 9.15
CA LEU A 141 14.29 -0.80 8.68
C LEU A 141 13.50 -1.36 9.87
N LEU A 142 14.17 -1.86 10.91
CA LEU A 142 13.53 -2.46 12.10
C LEU A 142 12.74 -1.44 12.95
N ARG A 143 13.22 -0.21 13.06
CA ARG A 143 12.62 0.81 13.93
C ARG A 143 11.57 1.64 13.23
N LYS A 144 11.75 1.94 11.94
CA LYS A 144 10.91 2.90 11.21
C LYS A 144 10.27 2.31 9.94
N GLY A 145 10.70 1.12 9.51
CA GLY A 145 10.23 0.49 8.27
C GLY A 145 10.77 1.20 7.04
N LEU A 146 11.98 1.76 7.10
CA LEU A 146 12.57 2.54 6.02
C LEU A 146 13.58 1.70 5.23
N ILE A 147 13.45 1.73 3.91
CA ILE A 147 14.42 1.23 2.94
C ILE A 147 15.29 2.43 2.51
N ARG A 148 16.58 2.20 2.32
CA ARG A 148 17.55 3.12 1.76
C ARG A 148 17.39 3.21 0.24
N VAL A 149 17.38 4.41 -0.28
CA VAL A 149 17.37 4.72 -1.71
C VAL A 149 18.59 5.57 -1.99
N GLY A 150 19.56 4.95 -2.66
CA GLY A 150 20.78 5.62 -3.13
C GLY A 150 20.48 6.45 -4.37
N ILE A 151 20.59 7.78 -4.26
CA ILE A 151 20.38 8.69 -5.40
C ILE A 151 21.55 9.67 -5.46
N GLY A 152 22.24 9.72 -6.59
CA GLY A 152 23.26 10.75 -6.84
C GLY A 152 22.62 12.10 -7.12
N ILE A 153 23.35 13.18 -6.82
CA ILE A 153 22.98 14.51 -7.29
C ILE A 153 23.01 14.49 -8.83
N PRO A 154 21.91 14.86 -9.51
CA PRO A 154 21.86 14.78 -10.97
C PRO A 154 22.80 15.81 -11.61
N ASP A 155 23.28 15.49 -12.81
CA ASP A 155 24.03 16.44 -13.62
C ASP A 155 23.19 17.70 -13.88
N GLY A 156 23.83 18.87 -13.73
CA GLY A 156 23.15 20.16 -13.92
C GLY A 156 22.22 20.58 -12.78
N ALA A 157 22.28 19.91 -11.61
CA ALA A 157 21.60 20.37 -10.41
C ALA A 157 21.96 21.83 -10.09
N GLU A 158 20.97 22.64 -9.71
CA GLU A 158 21.16 24.04 -9.25
C GLU A 158 21.66 24.13 -7.80
N PHE A 159 22.09 22.99 -7.24
CA PHE A 159 22.60 22.86 -5.88
C PHE A 159 23.78 21.88 -5.86
N GLU A 160 24.62 22.00 -4.84
CA GLU A 160 25.74 21.10 -4.58
C GLU A 160 25.69 20.54 -3.16
N LEU A 161 26.41 19.45 -2.92
CA LEU A 161 26.61 18.90 -1.58
C LEU A 161 27.73 19.65 -0.86
N ALA A 162 27.37 20.63 -0.03
CA ALA A 162 28.34 21.46 0.67
C ALA A 162 29.11 20.71 1.79
N ALA A 163 28.45 19.77 2.49
CA ALA A 163 29.06 18.97 3.56
C ALA A 163 28.24 17.68 3.81
N VAL A 164 28.87 16.68 4.44
CA VAL A 164 28.24 15.43 4.87
C VAL A 164 28.45 15.23 6.37
N ASP A 165 27.35 15.07 7.10
CA ASP A 165 27.31 14.57 8.48
C ASP A 165 26.43 13.31 8.48
N ASP A 166 27.02 12.18 8.09
CA ASP A 166 26.34 10.88 7.97
C ASP A 166 26.86 9.93 9.07
N PRO A 167 26.02 9.56 10.06
CA PRO A 167 26.42 8.64 11.12
C PRO A 167 26.77 7.23 10.61
N TYR A 168 26.43 6.91 9.35
CA TYR A 168 26.72 5.61 8.72
C TYR A 168 27.87 5.66 7.72
N GLY A 169 28.42 6.85 7.46
CA GLY A 169 29.66 7.05 6.69
C GLY A 169 29.61 6.62 5.22
N TYR A 170 28.43 6.65 4.57
CA TYR A 170 28.27 6.23 3.18
C TYR A 170 27.83 7.35 2.23
N ALA A 171 27.01 8.30 2.70
CA ALA A 171 26.44 9.33 1.84
C ALA A 171 27.51 10.20 1.18
N SER A 172 27.34 10.46 -0.12
CA SER A 172 28.19 11.36 -0.91
C SER A 172 27.38 12.02 -2.02
N ALA A 173 27.98 12.96 -2.76
CA ALA A 173 27.31 13.60 -3.89
C ALA A 173 26.95 12.58 -5.00
N GLY A 174 27.74 11.51 -5.15
CA GLY A 174 27.46 10.44 -6.10
C GLY A 174 26.36 9.47 -5.64
N GLU A 175 26.12 9.37 -4.33
CA GLU A 175 25.06 8.55 -3.77
C GLU A 175 24.63 9.07 -2.38
N LEU A 176 23.57 9.87 -2.37
CA LEU A 176 22.89 10.26 -1.14
C LEU A 176 22.17 9.05 -0.57
N SER A 177 22.16 8.91 0.76
CA SER A 177 21.38 7.87 1.44
C SER A 177 20.05 8.44 1.93
N LEU A 178 19.01 8.30 1.10
CA LEU A 178 17.65 8.73 1.44
C LEU A 178 16.87 7.54 2.01
N PHE A 179 16.10 7.76 3.07
CA PHE A 179 15.36 6.69 3.75
C PHE A 179 13.87 6.94 3.67
N ARG A 180 13.13 5.98 3.12
CA ARG A 180 11.68 6.07 3.00
C ARG A 180 11.02 4.71 3.15
N ARG A 181 9.76 4.70 3.57
CA ARG A 181 8.96 3.48 3.63
C ARG A 181 8.58 3.04 2.21
N PRO A 182 8.55 1.73 1.92
CA PRO A 182 7.89 1.20 0.72
C PRO A 182 6.47 1.76 0.58
N LEU A 183 6.16 2.29 -0.60
CA LEU A 183 4.80 2.72 -0.94
C LEU A 183 3.85 1.51 -0.89
N PRO A 184 2.59 1.68 -0.43
CA PRO A 184 1.59 0.63 -0.57
C PRO A 184 1.41 0.22 -2.04
N ALA A 185 1.43 -1.07 -2.33
CA ALA A 185 1.15 -1.62 -3.67
C ALA A 185 -0.35 -1.93 -3.85
N ALA A 186 -1.22 -1.01 -3.43
CA ALA A 186 -2.66 -1.12 -3.56
C ALA A 186 -3.25 0.26 -3.88
N ASN A 187 -4.47 0.29 -4.42
CA ASN A 187 -5.16 1.50 -4.90
C ASN A 187 -4.43 2.20 -6.07
N LEU A 188 -3.48 1.53 -6.75
CA LEU A 188 -2.65 2.16 -7.79
C LEU A 188 -3.45 2.59 -9.03
N ARG A 189 -4.67 2.08 -9.19
CA ARG A 189 -5.63 2.50 -10.22
C ARG A 189 -5.98 3.99 -10.15
N PHE A 190 -5.85 4.62 -8.98
CA PHE A 190 -6.20 6.02 -8.72
C PHE A 190 -5.01 6.98 -8.87
N LEU A 191 -3.84 6.50 -9.30
CA LEU A 191 -2.67 7.36 -9.44
C LEU A 191 -2.79 8.34 -10.61
N SER A 192 -2.34 9.58 -10.36
CA SER A 192 -2.05 10.59 -11.37
C SER A 192 -0.53 10.79 -11.61
N GLY A 193 0.29 10.07 -10.84
CA GLY A 193 1.74 10.00 -11.00
C GLY A 193 2.31 8.82 -10.20
N VAL A 194 3.48 8.31 -10.60
CA VAL A 194 4.13 7.14 -10.01
C VAL A 194 5.34 7.55 -9.18
N MET A 195 5.40 7.03 -7.94
CA MET A 195 6.30 7.42 -6.85
C MET A 195 6.04 8.81 -6.24
N TRP A 196 6.51 9.02 -5.00
CA TRP A 196 6.35 10.27 -4.24
C TRP A 196 6.81 11.53 -4.96
N ASP A 197 7.85 11.40 -5.79
CA ASP A 197 8.54 12.47 -6.49
C ASP A 197 8.20 12.49 -8.00
N GLY A 198 7.28 11.64 -8.44
CA GLY A 198 6.87 11.54 -9.85
C GLY A 198 7.99 11.08 -10.79
N ARG A 199 9.14 10.57 -10.29
CA ARG A 199 10.28 10.22 -11.16
C ARG A 199 10.01 9.05 -12.11
N GLU A 200 8.96 8.28 -11.82
CA GLU A 200 8.49 7.18 -12.68
C GLU A 200 7.32 7.62 -13.55
N THR A 201 6.87 8.87 -13.47
CA THR A 201 5.85 9.46 -14.35
C THR A 201 6.53 10.02 -15.59
N LEU A 202 6.55 9.24 -16.67
CA LEU A 202 7.34 9.57 -17.86
C LEU A 202 6.51 10.38 -18.87
N ALA A 203 7.15 11.39 -19.47
CA ALA A 203 6.48 12.26 -20.43
C ALA A 203 5.94 11.48 -21.63
N GLY A 204 4.65 11.65 -21.92
CA GLY A 204 3.97 10.97 -23.03
C GLY A 204 3.60 9.51 -22.76
N MET A 205 3.81 9.02 -21.55
CA MET A 205 3.40 7.68 -21.13
C MET A 205 2.09 7.72 -20.33
N SER A 206 1.38 6.60 -20.33
CA SER A 206 0.23 6.37 -19.45
C SER A 206 0.69 5.87 -18.08
N ILE A 207 -0.12 6.08 -17.03
CA ILE A 207 0.15 5.57 -15.68
C ILE A 207 0.40 4.05 -15.65
N ARG A 208 -0.25 3.28 -16.53
CA ARG A 208 0.03 1.84 -16.66
C ARG A 208 1.45 1.57 -17.16
N GLN A 209 1.92 2.32 -18.16
CA GLN A 209 3.29 2.19 -18.67
C GLN A 209 4.32 2.68 -17.64
N ASP A 210 4.00 3.73 -16.90
CA ASP A 210 4.82 4.23 -15.79
C ASP A 210 4.95 3.20 -14.67
N LEU A 211 3.85 2.52 -14.29
CA LEU A 211 3.88 1.41 -13.34
C LEU A 211 4.68 0.22 -13.89
N ALA A 212 4.59 -0.10 -15.18
CA ALA A 212 5.38 -1.16 -15.80
C ALA A 212 6.90 -0.83 -15.77
N HIS A 213 7.25 0.43 -16.02
CA HIS A 213 8.62 0.93 -15.89
C HIS A 213 9.10 0.85 -14.43
N GLN A 214 8.28 1.29 -13.48
CA GLN A 214 8.58 1.25 -12.05
C GLN A 214 8.75 -0.19 -11.54
N ALA A 215 7.87 -1.13 -11.94
CA ALA A 215 7.97 -2.55 -11.56
C ALA A 215 9.27 -3.17 -12.07
N ASN A 216 9.71 -2.80 -13.28
CA ASN A 216 11.00 -3.20 -13.81
C ASN A 216 12.16 -2.63 -12.99
N GLY A 217 12.17 -1.31 -12.73
CA GLY A 217 13.19 -0.65 -11.92
C GLY A 217 13.29 -1.21 -10.50
N ALA A 218 12.14 -1.47 -9.87
CA ALA A 218 12.05 -2.11 -8.56
C ALA A 218 12.63 -3.53 -8.57
N THR A 219 12.35 -4.32 -9.62
CA THR A 219 12.90 -5.67 -9.76
C THR A 219 14.42 -5.64 -9.94
N GLN A 220 14.95 -4.74 -10.78
CA GLN A 220 16.38 -4.62 -11.01
C GLN A 220 17.12 -4.08 -9.78
N GLY A 221 16.58 -3.06 -9.11
CA GLY A 221 17.22 -2.45 -7.94
C GLY A 221 17.05 -3.27 -6.65
N HIS A 222 15.80 -3.54 -6.26
CA HIS A 222 15.50 -4.14 -4.96
C HIS A 222 15.73 -5.65 -4.94
N ALA A 223 15.34 -6.37 -6.00
CA ALA A 223 15.59 -7.81 -6.11
C ALA A 223 16.94 -8.15 -6.76
N GLN A 224 17.70 -7.14 -7.22
CA GLN A 224 18.99 -7.31 -7.88
C GLN A 224 18.91 -8.24 -9.09
N LYS A 225 17.85 -8.10 -9.90
CA LYS A 225 17.76 -8.78 -11.20
C LYS A 225 18.64 -8.04 -12.21
N PRO A 226 19.65 -8.69 -12.83
CA PRO A 226 20.54 -7.99 -13.76
C PRO A 226 19.80 -7.56 -15.03
N ASP A 227 19.04 -8.47 -15.62
CA ASP A 227 18.28 -8.22 -16.84
C ASP A 227 16.89 -7.65 -16.53
N PRO A 228 16.35 -6.77 -17.39
CA PRO A 228 14.97 -6.33 -17.30
C PRO A 228 13.99 -7.51 -17.28
N ILE A 229 12.87 -7.35 -16.58
CA ILE A 229 11.70 -8.23 -16.80
C ILE A 229 11.06 -7.90 -18.15
N ASP A 230 10.50 -8.91 -18.81
CA ASP A 230 9.83 -8.72 -20.10
C ASP A 230 8.46 -8.03 -19.93
N ASP A 231 7.85 -7.63 -21.05
CA ASP A 231 6.59 -6.87 -21.01
C ASP A 231 5.42 -7.71 -20.48
N GLU A 232 5.38 -9.01 -20.71
CA GLU A 232 4.33 -9.88 -20.16
C GLU A 232 4.42 -9.93 -18.63
N GLN A 233 5.64 -10.07 -18.10
CA GLN A 233 5.90 -10.03 -16.67
C GLN A 233 5.52 -8.68 -16.04
N ARG A 234 5.83 -7.57 -16.71
CA ARG A 234 5.44 -6.23 -16.26
C ARG A 234 3.92 -6.08 -16.22
N GLU A 235 3.24 -6.49 -17.27
CA GLU A 235 1.78 -6.37 -17.35
C GLU A 235 1.06 -7.26 -16.32
N GLU A 236 1.58 -8.45 -16.00
CA GLU A 236 1.06 -9.29 -14.91
C GLU A 236 1.14 -8.56 -13.55
N ILE A 237 2.30 -7.98 -13.24
CA ILE A 237 2.52 -7.25 -11.99
C ILE A 237 1.61 -6.01 -11.92
N VAL A 238 1.55 -5.21 -12.99
CA VAL A 238 0.71 -4.00 -13.02
C VAL A 238 -0.78 -4.38 -12.93
N ALA A 239 -1.22 -5.46 -13.58
CA ALA A 239 -2.59 -5.95 -13.46
C ALA A 239 -2.93 -6.37 -12.02
N PHE A 240 -1.99 -7.03 -11.34
CA PHE A 240 -2.13 -7.37 -9.93
C PHE A 240 -2.27 -6.11 -9.07
N GLU A 241 -1.30 -5.19 -9.12
CA GLU A 241 -1.24 -4.01 -8.27
C GLU A 241 -2.42 -3.04 -8.49
N THR A 242 -2.85 -2.88 -9.74
CA THR A 242 -4.02 -2.04 -10.08
C THR A 242 -5.36 -2.71 -9.77
N GLY A 243 -5.37 -4.01 -9.48
CA GLY A 243 -6.53 -4.79 -9.09
C GLY A 243 -6.76 -4.88 -7.57
N LEU A 244 -5.92 -4.24 -6.75
CA LEU A 244 -6.03 -4.27 -5.29
C LEU A 244 -6.69 -3.00 -4.75
N PHE A 245 -7.77 -3.17 -3.99
CA PHE A 245 -8.46 -2.08 -3.29
C PHE A 245 -8.33 -2.27 -1.79
N PHE A 246 -7.63 -1.36 -1.12
CA PHE A 246 -7.33 -1.42 0.30
C PHE A 246 -7.88 -0.19 1.02
N ALA A 247 -8.74 -0.41 2.01
CA ALA A 247 -9.29 0.68 2.83
C ALA A 247 -9.69 0.19 4.22
N GLN A 248 -9.80 1.13 5.16
CA GLN A 248 -10.39 0.87 6.48
C GLN A 248 -11.82 0.36 6.30
N ALA A 249 -12.15 -0.80 6.85
CA ALA A 249 -13.49 -1.38 6.75
C ALA A 249 -14.25 -1.32 8.08
N HIS A 250 -13.52 -1.34 9.19
CA HIS A 250 -14.08 -1.31 10.54
C HIS A 250 -13.27 -0.37 11.44
N ASP A 251 -13.94 0.45 12.22
CA ASP A 251 -13.37 1.25 13.30
C ASP A 251 -13.87 0.74 14.66
N PHE A 252 -13.02 0.71 15.68
CA PHE A 252 -13.37 0.18 17.00
C PHE A 252 -14.49 0.97 17.70
N SER A 253 -14.68 2.24 17.35
CA SER A 253 -15.72 3.11 17.92
C SER A 253 -16.93 3.26 17.00
N ALA A 254 -16.72 3.43 15.69
CA ALA A 254 -17.77 3.66 14.69
C ALA A 254 -18.29 2.37 14.01
N GLY A 255 -17.68 1.22 14.30
CA GLY A 255 -18.06 -0.08 13.77
C GLY A 255 -17.74 -0.21 12.28
N LEU A 256 -18.56 -0.94 11.55
CA LEU A 256 -18.43 -1.08 10.09
C LEU A 256 -18.65 0.27 9.39
N LEU A 257 -17.73 0.61 8.48
CA LEU A 257 -17.70 1.90 7.78
C LEU A 257 -18.62 1.98 6.55
N ASP A 258 -19.36 0.90 6.26
CA ASP A 258 -20.30 0.73 5.14
C ASP A 258 -21.75 0.50 5.62
N ARG A 259 -22.10 1.02 6.80
CA ARG A 259 -23.43 0.87 7.42
C ARG A 259 -24.15 2.21 7.54
N GLU A 260 -25.46 2.17 7.75
CA GLU A 260 -26.30 3.38 7.88
C GLU A 260 -26.09 4.38 6.72
N GLY A 261 -26.01 3.86 5.49
CA GLY A 261 -25.85 4.68 4.28
C GLY A 261 -24.43 5.19 3.98
N ALA A 262 -23.46 4.98 4.89
CA ALA A 262 -22.06 5.28 4.58
C ALA A 262 -21.49 4.30 3.54
N ARG A 263 -20.45 4.75 2.83
CA ARG A 263 -19.81 4.04 1.72
C ARG A 263 -18.32 3.83 1.97
N GLY A 264 -17.89 3.70 3.23
CA GLY A 264 -16.50 3.42 3.57
C GLY A 264 -16.08 2.00 3.18
N GLY A 265 -14.77 1.75 3.25
CA GLY A 265 -14.21 0.43 3.00
C GLY A 265 -13.89 0.11 1.53
N PRO A 266 -13.27 -1.06 1.32
CA PRO A 266 -12.63 -1.38 0.04
C PRO A 266 -13.62 -1.78 -1.07
N VAL A 267 -14.82 -2.27 -0.70
CA VAL A 267 -15.85 -2.64 -1.69
C VAL A 267 -16.42 -1.41 -2.40
N PRO A 268 -16.94 -0.38 -1.69
CA PRO A 268 -17.32 0.86 -2.37
C PRO A 268 -16.16 1.51 -3.14
N LEU A 269 -14.94 1.51 -2.57
CA LEU A 269 -13.74 2.03 -3.24
C LEU A 269 -13.49 1.35 -4.60
N SER A 270 -13.69 0.03 -4.69
CA SER A 270 -13.48 -0.74 -5.94
C SER A 270 -14.35 -0.30 -7.12
N THR A 271 -15.47 0.38 -6.82
CA THR A 271 -16.43 0.88 -7.81
C THR A 271 -16.36 2.39 -8.00
N THR A 272 -15.46 3.07 -7.30
CA THR A 272 -15.35 4.53 -7.37
C THR A 272 -14.82 4.95 -8.74
N PRO A 273 -15.51 5.85 -9.47
CA PRO A 273 -15.05 6.34 -10.76
C PRO A 273 -13.72 7.10 -10.62
N PHE A 274 -12.83 6.92 -11.58
CA PHE A 274 -11.57 7.66 -11.67
C PHE A 274 -11.17 7.88 -13.12
N TYR A 275 -10.64 9.07 -13.37
CA TYR A 275 -9.95 9.47 -14.61
C TYR A 275 -9.03 10.64 -14.26
N LEU A 276 -7.94 10.79 -15.02
CA LEU A 276 -7.00 11.89 -14.80
C LEU A 276 -7.72 13.23 -14.98
N GLY A 277 -7.53 14.14 -14.02
CA GLY A 277 -8.20 15.44 -13.98
C GLY A 277 -9.60 15.43 -13.38
N ILE A 278 -10.10 14.31 -12.85
CA ILE A 278 -11.37 14.30 -12.11
C ILE A 278 -11.35 15.36 -11.00
N ASN A 279 -12.36 16.23 -10.98
CA ASN A 279 -12.50 17.29 -9.99
C ASN A 279 -11.26 18.24 -9.93
N ASP A 280 -10.62 18.51 -11.06
CA ASP A 280 -9.45 19.39 -11.10
C ASP A 280 -9.79 20.81 -10.61
N THR A 281 -9.07 21.30 -9.59
CA THR A 281 -9.29 22.63 -9.00
C THR A 281 -8.96 23.78 -9.95
N LEU A 282 -8.19 23.53 -11.01
CA LEU A 282 -7.86 24.48 -12.07
C LEU A 282 -8.89 24.47 -13.21
N GLY A 283 -9.95 23.65 -13.11
CA GLY A 283 -11.03 23.58 -14.09
C GLY A 283 -10.68 22.77 -15.34
N ALA A 284 -9.65 21.93 -15.27
CA ALA A 284 -9.20 21.07 -16.37
C ALA A 284 -9.84 19.67 -16.36
N ASP A 285 -10.98 19.49 -15.68
CA ASP A 285 -11.72 18.22 -15.71
C ASP A 285 -12.11 17.88 -17.16
N PRO A 286 -11.67 16.72 -17.71
CA PRO A 286 -11.94 16.35 -19.10
C PRO A 286 -13.42 16.20 -19.44
N THR A 287 -14.29 16.05 -18.44
CA THR A 287 -15.74 15.98 -18.62
C THR A 287 -16.41 17.36 -18.63
N GLY A 288 -15.64 18.43 -18.39
CA GLY A 288 -16.11 19.81 -18.34
C GLY A 288 -16.88 20.15 -17.06
N LYS A 289 -16.84 19.28 -16.04
CA LYS A 289 -17.45 19.56 -14.74
C LYS A 289 -16.63 20.61 -13.98
N PRO A 290 -17.28 21.57 -13.31
CA PRO A 290 -16.56 22.49 -12.43
C PRO A 290 -16.02 21.75 -11.20
N PHE A 291 -14.99 22.32 -10.58
CA PHE A 291 -14.50 21.88 -9.28
C PHE A 291 -15.63 21.87 -8.24
N ASP A 292 -15.72 20.78 -7.49
CA ASP A 292 -16.65 20.56 -6.39
C ASP A 292 -15.87 20.46 -5.06
N PRO A 293 -15.97 21.46 -4.17
CA PRO A 293 -15.34 21.40 -2.86
C PRO A 293 -15.98 20.36 -1.92
N GLU A 294 -17.22 19.91 -2.20
CA GLU A 294 -17.97 18.92 -1.42
C GLU A 294 -17.79 17.48 -1.96
N ALA A 295 -16.61 17.16 -2.51
CA ALA A 295 -16.38 15.86 -3.16
C ALA A 295 -16.28 14.66 -2.20
N MET A 296 -15.84 14.84 -0.94
CA MET A 296 -15.81 13.76 0.04
C MET A 296 -17.22 13.55 0.60
N THR A 297 -17.89 12.47 0.20
CA THR A 297 -19.30 12.20 0.56
C THR A 297 -19.50 10.76 1.06
N ILE A 298 -18.45 10.18 1.63
CA ILE A 298 -18.40 8.77 2.04
C ILE A 298 -19.22 8.55 3.31
N PHE A 299 -19.27 9.54 4.19
CA PHE A 299 -19.86 9.48 5.52
C PHE A 299 -21.01 10.48 5.75
N ALA A 300 -21.41 11.24 4.73
CA ALA A 300 -22.49 12.23 4.81
C ALA A 300 -23.79 11.66 5.42
N ALA A 301 -24.11 10.40 5.13
CA ALA A 301 -25.29 9.71 5.67
C ALA A 301 -25.27 9.57 7.21
N TRP A 302 -24.11 9.68 7.84
CA TRP A 302 -23.98 9.66 9.30
C TRP A 302 -24.20 11.03 9.95
N ALA A 303 -24.39 12.08 9.16
CA ALA A 303 -24.75 13.39 9.69
C ALA A 303 -26.07 13.31 10.47
N GLY A 304 -26.03 13.73 11.73
CA GLY A 304 -27.20 13.74 12.61
C GLY A 304 -27.54 12.41 13.28
N LEU A 305 -26.79 11.33 13.02
CA LEU A 305 -26.92 10.10 13.83
C LEU A 305 -26.62 10.41 15.29
N ASN A 306 -27.49 9.93 16.18
CA ASN A 306 -27.42 10.16 17.62
C ASN A 306 -28.16 9.05 18.38
N GLY A 307 -27.95 8.99 19.70
CA GLY A 307 -28.74 8.14 20.60
C GLY A 307 -27.97 6.99 21.25
N ASN A 308 -26.81 6.59 20.71
CA ASN A 308 -25.90 5.65 21.35
C ASN A 308 -24.43 5.97 21.03
N ARG A 309 -23.49 5.34 21.74
CA ARG A 309 -22.05 5.57 21.59
C ARG A 309 -21.51 5.26 20.17
N LEU A 310 -22.06 4.27 19.50
CA LEU A 310 -21.67 3.91 18.13
C LEU A 310 -22.05 5.04 17.16
N ASP A 311 -23.27 5.56 17.29
CA ASP A 311 -23.77 6.65 16.46
C ASP A 311 -23.10 7.98 16.78
N GLU A 312 -22.72 8.23 18.04
CA GLU A 312 -21.86 9.37 18.41
C GLU A 312 -20.49 9.33 17.71
N ALA A 313 -19.88 8.14 17.62
CA ALA A 313 -18.61 7.94 16.92
C ALA A 313 -18.77 8.13 15.40
N ARG A 314 -19.83 7.58 14.80
CA ARG A 314 -20.18 7.81 13.39
C ARG A 314 -20.42 9.28 13.08
N GLY A 315 -21.17 9.97 13.94
CA GLY A 315 -21.36 11.41 13.84
C GLY A 315 -20.06 12.20 13.95
N ALA A 316 -19.06 11.71 14.70
CA ALA A 316 -17.72 12.32 14.72
C ALA A 316 -16.98 12.16 13.40
N VAL A 317 -17.08 11.01 12.74
CA VAL A 317 -16.53 10.79 11.39
C VAL A 317 -17.20 11.74 10.38
N ALA A 318 -18.53 11.86 10.40
CA ALA A 318 -19.26 12.78 9.52
C ALA A 318 -18.85 14.26 9.73
N ARG A 319 -18.59 14.68 10.98
CA ARG A 319 -18.05 16.03 11.24
C ARG A 319 -16.62 16.20 10.70
N GLY A 320 -15.82 15.14 10.68
CA GLY A 320 -14.50 15.15 10.05
C GLY A 320 -14.60 15.34 8.53
N GLU A 321 -15.55 14.66 7.88
CA GLU A 321 -15.86 14.87 6.45
C GLU A 321 -16.33 16.31 6.17
N ASP A 322 -17.21 16.86 7.02
CA ASP A 322 -17.65 18.25 6.89
C ASP A 322 -16.47 19.24 6.99
N LEU A 323 -15.55 19.02 7.94
CA LEU A 323 -14.32 19.82 8.03
C LEU A 323 -13.46 19.66 6.77
N PHE A 324 -13.34 18.46 6.21
CA PHE A 324 -12.56 18.24 4.99
C PHE A 324 -13.10 19.06 3.81
N ASN A 325 -14.41 19.01 3.59
CA ASN A 325 -15.04 19.71 2.48
C ASN A 325 -15.11 21.23 2.66
N HIS A 326 -15.31 21.71 3.90
CA HIS A 326 -15.71 23.10 4.13
C HIS A 326 -14.73 23.95 4.95
N LYS A 327 -13.73 23.37 5.63
CA LYS A 327 -12.81 24.16 6.45
C LYS A 327 -11.96 25.06 5.53
N PRO A 328 -12.07 26.39 5.64
CA PRO A 328 -11.27 27.29 4.81
C PRO A 328 -9.79 27.21 5.17
N ILE A 329 -8.95 27.17 4.16
CA ILE A 329 -7.49 27.16 4.26
C ILE A 329 -6.95 28.26 3.33
N GLU A 330 -6.02 29.06 3.85
CA GLU A 330 -5.21 29.97 3.02
C GLU A 330 -4.06 29.18 2.42
N ILE A 331 -4.08 29.02 1.10
CA ILE A 331 -3.07 28.28 0.34
C ILE A 331 -2.16 29.31 -0.35
N ALA A 332 -0.91 29.36 0.09
CA ALA A 332 0.11 30.26 -0.42
C ALA A 332 1.38 29.48 -0.77
N ASP A 333 2.16 30.02 -1.72
CA ASP A 333 3.47 29.51 -2.13
C ASP A 333 3.50 28.04 -2.61
N VAL A 334 2.37 27.54 -3.15
CA VAL A 334 2.30 26.21 -3.77
C VAL A 334 2.56 26.31 -5.27
N ARG A 335 3.72 25.82 -5.71
CA ARG A 335 4.07 25.70 -7.13
C ARG A 335 3.14 24.70 -7.83
N GLY A 336 2.71 25.03 -9.04
CA GLY A 336 1.70 24.31 -9.80
C GLY A 336 0.25 24.68 -9.45
N LEU A 337 0.04 25.59 -8.49
CA LEU A 337 -1.29 26.03 -8.06
C LEU A 337 -1.37 27.56 -7.98
N ASN A 338 -0.62 28.19 -7.08
CA ASN A 338 -0.62 29.64 -6.89
C ASN A 338 -0.08 30.38 -8.13
N ASP A 339 1.04 29.90 -8.68
CA ASP A 339 1.64 30.41 -9.91
C ASP A 339 0.77 30.10 -11.14
N ALA A 340 0.17 28.91 -11.21
CA ALA A 340 -0.75 28.54 -12.28
C ALA A 340 -2.00 29.43 -12.33
N LEU A 341 -2.53 29.82 -11.16
CA LEU A 341 -3.68 30.73 -11.04
C LEU A 341 -3.30 32.21 -10.98
N GLY A 342 -2.00 32.55 -10.92
CA GLY A 342 -1.52 33.92 -10.73
C GLY A 342 -1.99 34.57 -9.43
N ALA A 343 -2.27 33.76 -8.39
CA ALA A 343 -2.87 34.19 -7.14
C ALA A 343 -1.90 33.97 -5.95
N PRO A 344 -1.51 35.02 -5.21
CA PRO A 344 -0.57 34.88 -4.09
C PRO A 344 -1.16 34.09 -2.92
N VAL A 345 -2.48 34.17 -2.74
CA VAL A 345 -3.25 33.36 -1.77
C VAL A 345 -4.50 32.85 -2.48
N ILE A 346 -4.77 31.56 -2.31
CA ILE A 346 -6.01 30.90 -2.74
C ILE A 346 -6.77 30.50 -1.48
N HIS A 347 -8.06 30.82 -1.43
CA HIS A 347 -8.95 30.36 -0.37
C HIS A 347 -9.59 29.06 -0.80
N GLY A 348 -9.08 27.94 -0.28
CA GLY A 348 -9.51 26.59 -0.61
C GLY A 348 -9.95 25.80 0.62
N THR A 349 -10.16 24.50 0.43
CA THR A 349 -10.41 23.52 1.50
C THR A 349 -9.50 22.32 1.31
N CYS A 350 -9.65 21.25 2.10
CA CYS A 350 -8.84 20.04 1.91
C CYS A 350 -9.03 19.48 0.49
N THR A 351 -10.25 19.58 -0.05
CA THR A 351 -10.59 19.12 -1.41
C THR A 351 -9.82 19.88 -2.50
N THR A 352 -9.31 21.10 -2.26
CA THR A 352 -8.49 21.82 -3.25
C THR A 352 -7.21 21.05 -3.62
N CYS A 353 -6.63 20.32 -2.67
CA CYS A 353 -5.42 19.51 -2.89
C CYS A 353 -5.71 17.99 -2.92
N HIS A 354 -6.79 17.57 -2.29
CA HIS A 354 -7.24 16.17 -2.21
C HIS A 354 -8.57 16.02 -2.95
N ASN A 355 -8.55 16.26 -4.26
CA ASN A 355 -9.73 16.33 -5.12
C ASN A 355 -10.10 15.03 -5.84
N ALA A 356 -9.22 14.03 -5.84
CA ALA A 356 -9.46 12.71 -6.42
C ALA A 356 -9.62 11.63 -5.32
N PRO A 357 -10.33 10.52 -5.62
CA PRO A 357 -10.55 9.40 -4.69
C PRO A 357 -9.30 8.78 -4.06
#